data_AF-A0A349YKR3-F1
#
_entry.id   AF-A0A349YKR3-F1
#
_cell.length_a   1.000
_cell.length_b   1.000
_cell.length_c   1.000
_cell.angle_alpha   90.00
_cell.angle_beta   90.00
_cell.angle_gamma   90.00
#
_symmetry.space_group_name_H-M   'P 1'
#
loop_
_entity.id
_entity.type
_entity.pdbx_description
1 polymer ?
#
loop_
_entity_poly.entity_id
_entity_poly.type
_entity_poly.pdbx_seq_one_letter_code
_entity_poly.pdbx_strand_id
1 'polypeptide(L)'
;STTQQNAMNRAFMSNNTSGIIGVYWSKANAKWRAVIGFDGKKIHLGYYENKEEAIKIRLQAEKKYFGEFAPQRKLFEKYGI
;
A
#
# COMPACT_ATOMS: atom_id res chain seq x y z
N SER A 1 -25.15 6.45 25.67
CA SER A 1 -23.84 7.13 25.74
C SER A 1 -22.77 6.05 25.79
N THR A 2 -21.83 5.87 24.86
CA THR A 2 -21.39 6.75 23.77
C THR A 2 -20.73 5.86 22.70
N THR A 3 -21.24 5.95 21.48
CA THR A 3 -20.88 5.21 20.25
C THR A 3 -19.51 5.60 19.68
N GLN A 4 -18.49 5.85 20.51
CA GLN A 4 -17.27 6.57 20.09
C GLN A 4 -15.94 5.81 20.27
N GLN A 5 -15.94 4.50 20.55
CA GLN A 5 -14.68 3.76 20.73
C GLN A 5 -14.34 2.72 19.64
N ASN A 6 -15.24 2.48 18.68
CA ASN A 6 -14.99 1.47 17.63
C ASN A 6 -14.36 2.01 16.32
N ALA A 7 -13.81 3.23 16.33
CA ALA A 7 -13.13 3.80 15.16
C ALA A 7 -11.60 3.57 15.15
N MET A 8 -10.99 3.15 16.27
CA MET A 8 -9.53 2.98 16.37
C MET A 8 -9.04 1.54 16.09
N ASN A 9 -9.93 0.56 15.97
CA ASN A 9 -9.60 -0.81 15.56
C ASN A 9 -10.06 -1.16 14.13
N ARG A 10 -10.26 -0.16 13.27
CA ARG A 10 -10.26 -0.38 11.79
C ARG A 10 -8.84 -0.39 11.21
N ALA A 11 -7.81 -0.52 12.05
CA ALA A 11 -6.48 -0.93 11.62
C ALA A 11 -6.60 -2.38 11.12
N PHE A 12 -6.48 -2.56 9.80
CA PHE A 12 -6.56 -3.86 9.12
C PHE A 12 -7.94 -4.52 9.13
N MET A 13 -8.80 -4.16 8.16
CA MET A 13 -9.75 -5.14 7.66
C MET A 13 -8.94 -6.34 7.11
N SER A 14 -8.97 -7.43 7.87
CA SER A 14 -8.31 -8.73 7.64
C SER A 14 -8.63 -9.38 6.28
N ASN A 15 -9.58 -8.82 5.53
CA ASN A 15 -9.97 -9.29 4.20
C ASN A 15 -9.28 -8.56 3.04
N ASN A 16 -8.47 -7.52 3.30
CA ASN A 16 -7.61 -6.93 2.27
C ASN A 16 -6.22 -7.55 2.41
N THR A 17 -5.95 -8.62 1.66
CA THR A 17 -4.74 -9.46 1.86
C THR A 17 -3.42 -8.70 1.80
N SER A 18 -3.36 -7.49 1.22
CA SER A 18 -2.20 -6.59 1.31
C SER A 18 -2.28 -5.55 2.43
N GLY A 19 -3.46 -4.98 2.69
CA GLY A 19 -3.67 -3.83 3.58
C GLY A 19 -3.12 -2.51 3.04
N ILE A 20 -2.66 -2.48 1.78
CA ILE A 20 -1.94 -1.34 1.18
C ILE A 20 -2.49 -1.05 -0.22
N ILE A 21 -2.78 0.22 -0.48
CA ILE A 21 -3.36 0.68 -1.74
C ILE A 21 -2.38 0.40 -2.88
N GLY A 22 -2.88 -0.22 -3.95
CA GLY A 22 -2.08 -0.51 -5.14
C GLY A 22 -1.10 -1.67 -4.99
N VAL A 23 -1.20 -2.48 -3.93
CA VAL A 23 -0.48 -3.75 -3.79
C VAL A 23 -1.49 -4.88 -3.68
N TYR A 24 -1.39 -5.91 -4.53
CA TYR A 24 -2.29 -7.07 -4.49
C TYR A 24 -1.64 -8.31 -5.10
N TRP A 25 -2.08 -9.50 -4.67
CA TRP A 25 -1.62 -10.76 -5.24
C TRP A 25 -2.22 -10.98 -6.64
N SER A 26 -1.36 -11.17 -7.63
CA SER A 26 -1.75 -11.55 -9.00
C SER A 26 -1.74 -13.07 -9.10
N LYS A 27 -2.94 -13.68 -9.14
CA LYS A 27 -3.08 -15.14 -9.32
C LYS A 27 -2.47 -15.64 -10.64
N ALA A 28 -2.59 -14.86 -11.71
CA ALA A 28 -2.07 -15.22 -13.04
C ALA A 28 -0.54 -15.34 -13.06
N ASN A 29 0.16 -14.52 -12.27
CA ASN A 29 1.63 -14.52 -12.21
C ASN A 29 2.17 -15.20 -10.95
N ALA A 30 1.29 -15.64 -10.05
CA ALA A 30 1.63 -16.06 -8.68
C ALA A 30 2.62 -15.10 -7.99
N LYS A 31 2.40 -13.79 -8.11
CA LYS A 31 3.28 -12.72 -7.60
C LYS A 31 2.49 -11.54 -7.04
N TRP A 32 3.05 -10.84 -6.07
CA TRP A 32 2.57 -9.56 -5.58
C TRP A 32 2.83 -8.45 -6.59
N ARG A 33 1.77 -7.81 -7.06
CA ARG A 33 1.85 -6.72 -8.01
C ARG A 33 1.77 -5.38 -7.29
N ALA A 34 2.69 -4.48 -7.59
CA ALA A 34 2.65 -3.09 -7.13
C ALA A 34 2.36 -2.15 -8.31
N VAL A 35 1.43 -1.22 -8.10
CA VAL A 35 1.04 -0.20 -9.07
C VAL A 35 0.87 1.13 -8.35
N ILE A 36 1.05 2.26 -9.02
CA ILE A 36 0.74 3.60 -8.49
C ILE A 36 -0.02 4.41 -9.53
N GLY A 37 -1.01 5.17 -9.09
CA GLY A 37 -1.68 6.15 -9.93
C GLY A 37 -1.04 7.51 -9.67
N PHE A 38 -0.52 8.16 -10.69
CA PHE A 38 0.03 9.51 -10.60
C PHE A 38 -0.33 10.27 -11.87
N ASP A 39 -0.79 11.52 -11.72
CA ASP A 39 -1.16 12.40 -12.84
C ASP A 39 -2.15 11.76 -13.84
N GLY A 40 -3.20 11.12 -13.32
CA GLY A 40 -4.21 10.41 -14.12
C GLY A 40 -3.71 9.13 -14.82
N LYS A 41 -2.41 8.78 -14.69
CA LYS A 41 -1.81 7.60 -15.31
C LYS A 41 -1.54 6.51 -14.28
N LYS A 42 -1.77 5.27 -14.68
CA LYS A 42 -1.44 4.09 -13.87
C LYS A 42 -0.05 3.60 -14.23
N ILE A 43 0.90 3.77 -13.33
CA ILE A 43 2.28 3.33 -13.45
C ILE A 43 2.40 1.94 -12.84
N HIS A 44 2.94 1.01 -13.62
CA HIS A 44 3.26 -0.34 -13.16
C HIS A 44 4.63 -0.34 -12.49
N LEU A 45 4.69 -0.65 -11.20
CA LEU A 45 5.95 -0.64 -10.46
C LEU A 45 6.68 -1.99 -10.55
N GLY A 46 5.94 -3.09 -10.64
CA GLY A 46 6.53 -4.41 -10.83
C GLY A 46 5.70 -5.55 -10.23
N TYR A 47 6.26 -6.76 -10.36
CA TYR A 47 5.80 -7.98 -9.72
C TYR A 47 6.91 -8.51 -8.81
N TYR A 48 6.53 -8.95 -7.62
CA TYR A 48 7.45 -9.38 -6.56
C TYR A 48 6.96 -10.69 -5.96
N GLU A 49 7.88 -11.51 -5.50
CA GLU A 49 7.53 -12.78 -4.83
C GLU A 49 7.05 -12.51 -3.41
N ASN A 50 7.61 -11.49 -2.78
CA ASN A 50 7.31 -11.11 -1.40
C ASN A 50 6.33 -9.94 -1.33
N LYS A 51 5.34 -10.08 -0.44
CA LYS A 51 4.36 -9.02 -0.18
C LYS A 51 5.05 -7.74 0.30
N GLU A 52 5.96 -7.87 1.24
CA GLU A 52 6.67 -6.74 1.85
C GLU A 52 7.52 -5.98 0.83
N GLU A 53 8.09 -6.67 -0.13
CA GLU A 53 8.87 -6.05 -1.21
C GLU A 53 7.97 -5.19 -2.10
N ALA A 54 6.83 -5.73 -2.55
CA ALA A 54 5.84 -4.97 -3.31
C ALA A 54 5.33 -3.73 -2.55
N ILE A 55 5.18 -3.87 -1.22
CA ILE A 55 4.82 -2.77 -0.32
C ILE A 55 5.91 -1.70 -0.30
N LYS A 56 7.17 -2.07 -0.05
CA LYS A 56 8.29 -1.13 -0.01
C LYS A 56 8.40 -0.35 -1.31
N ILE A 57 8.29 -1.03 -2.45
CA ILE A 57 8.31 -0.39 -3.77
C ILE A 57 7.15 0.59 -3.95
N ARG A 58 5.93 0.20 -3.54
CA ARG A 58 4.76 1.10 -3.58
C ARG A 58 5.00 2.34 -2.72
N LEU A 59 5.53 2.19 -1.51
CA LEU A 59 5.79 3.29 -0.59
C LEU A 59 6.94 4.21 -1.07
N GLN A 60 8.01 3.64 -1.64
CA GLN A 60 9.09 4.40 -2.27
C GLN A 60 8.56 5.23 -3.44
N ALA A 61 7.69 4.65 -4.26
CA ALA A 61 7.02 5.38 -5.34
C ALA A 61 6.13 6.49 -4.77
N GLU A 62 5.38 6.25 -3.70
CA GLU A 62 4.59 7.30 -3.06
C GLU A 62 5.46 8.45 -2.54
N LYS A 63 6.59 8.14 -1.87
CA LYS A 63 7.57 9.15 -1.43
C LYS A 63 8.14 9.94 -2.59
N LYS A 64 8.42 9.29 -3.73
CA LYS A 64 8.95 9.92 -4.95
C LYS A 64 7.94 10.82 -5.66
N TYR A 65 6.70 10.37 -5.81
CA TYR A 65 5.69 11.08 -6.62
C TYR A 65 4.84 12.06 -5.81
N PHE A 66 4.54 11.74 -4.56
CA PHE A 66 3.65 12.56 -3.71
C PHE A 66 4.37 13.26 -2.55
N GLY A 67 5.57 12.80 -2.17
CA GLY A 67 6.34 13.40 -1.07
C GLY A 67 5.54 13.44 0.23
N GLU A 68 5.35 14.65 0.78
CA GLU A 68 4.58 14.89 2.00
C GLU A 68 3.09 14.58 1.88
N PHE A 69 2.56 14.61 0.65
CA PHE A 69 1.17 14.29 0.34
C PHE A 69 0.93 12.80 0.09
N ALA A 70 1.92 11.94 0.38
CA ALA A 70 1.79 10.50 0.22
C ALA A 70 0.65 9.95 1.11
N PRO A 71 -0.32 9.23 0.52
CA PRO A 71 -1.51 8.78 1.24
C PRO A 71 -1.17 7.78 2.37
N GLN A 72 -0.08 7.03 2.23
CA GLN A 72 0.35 6.03 3.19
C GLN A 72 1.68 6.39 3.87
N ARG A 73 2.02 7.69 4.00
CA ARG A 73 3.29 8.15 4.62
C ARG A 73 3.57 7.58 6.01
N LYS A 74 2.53 7.30 6.80
CA LYS A 74 2.66 6.69 8.14
C LYS A 74 3.29 5.30 8.10
N LEU A 75 3.28 4.64 6.95
CA LEU A 75 3.92 3.34 6.75
C LEU A 75 5.42 3.47 6.43
N PHE A 76 5.93 4.66 6.11
CA PHE A 76 7.35 4.83 5.78
C PHE A 76 8.24 4.45 6.96
N GLU A 77 7.88 4.87 8.17
CA GLU A 77 8.61 4.50 9.40
C GLU A 77 8.57 2.99 9.64
N LYS A 78 7.41 2.36 9.43
CA LYS A 78 7.23 0.91 9.60
C LYS A 78 8.07 0.08 8.64
N TYR A 79 8.22 0.55 7.39
CA TYR A 79 8.89 -0.18 6.32
C TYR A 79 10.31 0.32 6.01
N GLY A 80 10.78 1.36 6.71
CA GLY A 80 12.10 1.96 6.55
C GLY A 80 12.30 2.68 5.21
N ILE A 81 11.32 3.51 4.80
CA ILE A 81 11.28 4.19 3.49
C ILE A 81 11.79 5.63 3.53
#